data_AF-A0A6M7WQD3-F1
#
_entry.id   AF-A0A6M7WQD3-F1
#
_cell.length_a   1.000
_cell.length_b   1.000
_cell.length_c   1.000
_cell.angle_alpha   90.00
_cell.angle_beta   90.00
_cell.angle_gamma   90.00
#
_symmetry.space_group_name_H-M   'P 1'
#
loop_
_entity.id
_entity.type
_entity.pdbx_description
1 polymer ?
#
loop_
_entity_poly.entity_id
_entity_poly.type
_entity_poly.pdbx_seq_one_letter_code
_entity_poly.pdbx_strand_id
1 'polypeptide(L)'
;MAQILDSLTNGGLPNLVNLITAVGALGGAAMGLVDTTKLFGGGPSNFGFGYIEQALSPFLSALASSSTPYGKHAILRTLRADWLNGVAKDDQKAKAKSLIQLSLSQIDATALANVAAVDPAALQSAVQKKASSQAAAPEEASALGQFEAVLGAVIDTAYERGDQEYRNASKFLAMLTSVALGAAGGSIVFYPIGHGDLLFCVLAGLIATPVAPVAKDLASALQTAVAAASALKK
;
A
#
# COMPACT_ATOMS: atom_id res chain seq x y z
N MET A 1 -36.34 -4.40 9.41
CA MET A 1 -35.88 -3.00 9.44
C MET A 1 -36.53 -2.21 10.58
N ALA A 2 -37.87 -2.15 10.65
CA ALA A 2 -38.57 -1.48 11.77
C ALA A 2 -38.17 -2.06 13.13
N GLN A 3 -38.26 -3.37 13.40
CA GLN A 3 -37.88 -3.95 14.70
C GLN A 3 -36.41 -3.77 15.13
N ILE A 4 -35.46 -3.66 14.20
CA ILE A 4 -34.03 -3.47 14.52
C ILE A 4 -33.73 -1.98 14.71
N LEU A 5 -34.30 -1.08 13.89
CA LEU A 5 -34.29 0.35 14.21
C LEU A 5 -34.99 0.59 15.54
N ASP A 6 -36.12 -0.06 15.79
CA ASP A 6 -36.88 0.00 17.04
C ASP A 6 -36.09 -0.61 18.21
N SER A 7 -35.25 -1.62 17.98
CA SER A 7 -34.30 -2.15 18.99
C SER A 7 -33.03 -1.28 19.15
N LEU A 8 -32.69 -0.45 18.17
CA LEU A 8 -31.60 0.54 18.24
C LEU A 8 -32.07 1.87 18.85
N THR A 9 -33.35 2.21 18.70
CA THR A 9 -33.98 3.41 19.25
C THR A 9 -34.64 3.15 20.61
N ASN A 10 -35.12 1.92 20.88
CA ASN A 10 -35.75 1.52 22.15
C ASN A 10 -34.88 0.55 22.98
N GLY A 11 -33.84 -0.07 22.41
CA GLY A 11 -32.87 -0.87 23.15
C GLY A 11 -31.70 0.01 23.61
N GLY A 12 -31.33 -0.13 24.89
CA GLY A 12 -30.41 0.80 25.55
C GLY A 12 -29.04 0.98 24.86
N LEU A 13 -28.41 2.12 25.13
CA LEU A 13 -27.04 2.50 24.72
C LEU A 13 -25.97 1.38 24.75
N PRO A 14 -26.00 0.37 25.65
CA PRO A 14 -25.09 -0.78 25.58
C PRO A 14 -25.15 -1.57 24.26
N ASN A 15 -26.32 -1.64 23.60
CA ASN A 15 -26.47 -2.32 22.31
C ASN A 15 -25.74 -1.58 21.18
N LEU A 16 -25.66 -0.25 21.26
CA LEU A 16 -24.92 0.57 20.30
C LEU A 16 -23.40 0.36 20.42
N VAL A 17 -22.88 0.29 21.65
CA VAL A 17 -21.46 -0.03 21.91
C VAL A 17 -21.12 -1.42 21.36
N ASN A 18 -21.98 -2.42 21.61
CA ASN A 18 -21.80 -3.78 21.08
C ASN A 18 -21.81 -3.80 19.55
N LEU A 19 -22.72 -3.05 18.92
CA LEU A 19 -22.80 -2.95 17.46
C LEU A 19 -21.52 -2.32 16.87
N ILE A 20 -21.07 -1.19 17.40
CA ILE A 20 -19.84 -0.52 16.93
C ILE A 20 -18.63 -1.46 17.08
N THR A 21 -18.54 -2.16 18.20
CA THR A 21 -17.46 -3.10 18.47
C THR A 21 -17.50 -4.29 17.49
N ALA A 22 -18.69 -4.85 17.25
CA ALA A 22 -18.87 -5.96 16.31
C ALA A 22 -18.54 -5.56 14.86
N VAL A 23 -19.00 -4.39 14.42
CA VAL A 23 -18.70 -3.82 13.11
C VAL A 23 -17.20 -3.54 12.97
N GLY A 24 -16.57 -2.98 14.01
CA GLY A 24 -15.12 -2.78 14.02
C GLY A 24 -14.33 -4.08 13.94
N ALA A 25 -14.74 -5.10 14.69
CA ALA A 25 -14.13 -6.42 14.68
C ALA A 25 -14.29 -7.12 13.31
N LEU A 26 -15.46 -7.01 12.67
CA LEU A 26 -15.71 -7.50 11.32
C LEU A 26 -14.74 -6.87 10.31
N GLY A 27 -14.58 -5.54 10.35
CA GLY A 27 -13.64 -4.84 9.48
C GLY A 27 -12.19 -5.22 9.74
N GLY A 28 -11.80 -5.38 11.00
CA GLY A 28 -10.46 -5.87 11.38
C GLY A 28 -10.18 -7.29 10.89
N ALA A 29 -11.14 -8.20 11.04
CA ALA A 29 -11.04 -9.58 10.55
C ALA A 29 -10.94 -9.62 9.02
N ALA A 30 -11.72 -8.80 8.32
CA ALA A 30 -11.67 -8.70 6.87
C ALA A 30 -10.32 -8.17 6.37
N MET A 31 -9.75 -7.16 7.02
CA MET A 31 -8.39 -6.67 6.73
C MET A 31 -7.35 -7.76 6.94
N GLY A 32 -7.44 -8.52 8.04
CA GLY A 32 -6.55 -9.66 8.31
C GLY A 32 -6.65 -10.74 7.22
N LEU A 33 -7.86 -11.09 6.79
CA LEU A 33 -8.06 -12.08 5.72
C LEU A 33 -7.52 -11.59 4.37
N VAL A 34 -7.68 -10.30 4.05
CA VAL A 34 -7.10 -9.72 2.83
C VAL A 34 -5.58 -9.74 2.88
N ASP A 35 -4.98 -9.47 4.04
CA ASP A 35 -3.52 -9.53 4.19
C ASP A 35 -2.99 -10.95 3.99
N THR A 36 -3.68 -11.99 4.49
CA THR A 36 -3.26 -13.38 4.28
C THR A 36 -3.31 -13.81 2.81
N THR A 37 -4.04 -13.09 1.95
CA THR A 37 -4.02 -13.37 0.50
C THR A 37 -2.64 -13.19 -0.14
N LYS A 38 -1.70 -12.54 0.55
CA LYS A 38 -0.28 -12.48 0.14
C LYS A 38 0.33 -13.87 -0.09
N LEU A 39 -0.14 -14.90 0.63
CA LEU A 39 0.27 -16.30 0.42
C LEU A 39 -0.05 -16.79 -0.99
N PHE A 40 -1.06 -16.21 -1.65
CA PHE A 40 -1.50 -16.56 -3.00
C PHE A 40 -0.95 -15.58 -4.03
N GLY A 41 0.38 -15.58 -4.19
CA GLY A 41 1.04 -14.81 -5.25
C GLY A 41 1.12 -13.31 -4.99
N GLY A 42 1.11 -12.87 -3.73
CA GLY A 42 1.35 -11.48 -3.32
C GLY A 42 0.10 -10.64 -3.06
N GLY A 43 -1.10 -11.14 -3.36
CA GLY A 43 -2.37 -10.50 -2.97
C GLY A 43 -2.44 -8.99 -3.29
N PRO A 44 -2.90 -8.12 -2.36
CA PRO A 44 -2.99 -6.68 -2.58
C PRO A 44 -1.64 -5.99 -2.83
N SER A 45 -0.52 -6.61 -2.45
CA SER A 45 0.81 -6.05 -2.69
C SER A 45 1.15 -5.96 -4.18
N ASN A 46 0.48 -6.75 -5.04
CA ASN A 46 0.69 -6.66 -6.49
C ASN A 46 0.20 -5.34 -7.09
N PHE A 47 -0.86 -4.73 -6.54
CA PHE A 47 -1.36 -3.43 -7.02
C PHE A 47 -0.31 -2.33 -6.76
N GLY A 48 0.24 -2.28 -5.55
CA GLY A 48 1.29 -1.32 -5.21
C GLY A 48 2.59 -1.55 -5.98
N PHE A 49 3.03 -2.81 -6.10
CA PHE A 49 4.26 -3.13 -6.83
C PHE A 49 4.15 -2.83 -8.33
N GLY A 50 2.97 -2.99 -8.94
CA GLY A 50 2.75 -2.65 -10.35
C GLY A 50 3.07 -1.19 -10.65
N TYR A 51 2.76 -0.27 -9.73
CA TYR A 51 3.12 1.14 -9.86
C TYR A 51 4.63 1.38 -9.74
N ILE A 52 5.29 0.68 -8.82
CA ILE A 52 6.76 0.74 -8.67
C ILE A 52 7.44 0.27 -9.96
N GLU A 53 7.01 -0.87 -10.49
CA GLU A 53 7.52 -1.43 -11.73
C GLU A 53 7.29 -0.47 -12.91
N GLN A 54 6.09 0.10 -13.04
CA GLN A 54 5.76 1.05 -14.10
C GLN A 54 6.63 2.31 -14.04
N ALA A 55 6.80 2.90 -12.86
CA ALA A 55 7.58 4.11 -12.67
C ALA A 55 9.08 3.90 -12.95
N LEU A 56 9.62 2.73 -12.58
CA LEU A 56 11.03 2.40 -12.83
C LEU A 56 11.29 1.84 -14.24
N SER A 57 10.23 1.43 -14.95
CA SER A 57 10.35 0.81 -16.28
C SER A 57 11.21 1.60 -17.28
N PRO A 58 11.13 2.95 -17.38
CA PRO A 58 12.00 3.71 -18.28
C PRO A 58 13.49 3.52 -17.98
N PHE A 59 13.89 3.62 -16.72
CA PHE A 59 15.28 3.42 -16.29
C PHE A 59 15.74 1.97 -16.50
N LEU A 60 14.90 1.02 -16.12
CA LEU A 60 15.24 -0.40 -16.23
C LEU A 60 15.27 -0.89 -17.67
N SER A 61 14.48 -0.29 -18.57
CA SER A 61 14.50 -0.63 -19.99
C SER A 61 15.70 0.00 -20.69
N ALA A 62 16.14 1.18 -20.26
CA ALA A 62 17.43 1.75 -20.71
C ALA A 62 18.62 0.86 -20.34
N LEU A 63 18.57 0.22 -19.17
CA LEU A 63 19.57 -0.76 -18.71
C LEU A 63 19.52 -2.12 -19.43
N ALA A 64 18.44 -2.44 -20.14
CA ALA A 64 18.28 -3.75 -20.78
C ALA A 64 19.17 -3.94 -22.03
N SER A 65 19.85 -2.88 -22.46
CA SER A 65 20.75 -2.89 -23.63
C SER A 65 22.16 -3.40 -23.29
N SER A 66 22.50 -3.55 -22.00
CA SER A 66 23.80 -4.05 -21.56
C SER A 66 23.76 -5.51 -21.12
N SER A 67 24.88 -6.21 -21.33
CA SER A 67 25.14 -7.55 -20.77
C SER A 67 25.50 -7.48 -19.27
N THR A 68 24.79 -6.65 -18.50
CA THR A 68 25.06 -6.49 -17.06
C THR A 68 24.68 -7.76 -16.30
N PRO A 69 25.45 -8.17 -15.28
CA PRO A 69 25.15 -9.34 -14.45
C PRO A 69 23.80 -9.25 -13.74
N TYR A 70 23.28 -8.02 -13.56
CA TYR A 70 22.08 -7.71 -12.80
C TYR A 70 21.10 -6.88 -13.64
N GLY A 71 20.51 -7.49 -14.66
CA GLY A 71 19.57 -6.82 -15.56
C GLY A 71 18.19 -6.51 -14.95
N LYS A 72 17.32 -5.86 -15.74
CA LYS A 72 15.95 -5.45 -15.38
C LYS A 72 15.18 -6.47 -14.54
N HIS A 73 15.14 -7.73 -14.95
CA HIS A 73 14.39 -8.77 -14.25
C HIS A 73 14.97 -9.14 -12.89
N ALA A 74 16.30 -9.11 -12.73
CA ALA A 74 16.94 -9.36 -11.43
C ALA A 74 16.63 -8.22 -10.46
N ILE A 75 16.72 -6.97 -10.92
CA ILE A 75 16.38 -5.79 -10.12
C ILE A 75 14.91 -5.85 -9.68
N LEU A 76 13.97 -6.01 -10.61
CA LEU A 76 12.54 -6.07 -10.28
C LEU A 76 12.20 -7.23 -9.34
N ARG A 77 12.84 -8.40 -9.51
CA ARG A 77 12.63 -9.53 -8.62
C ARG A 77 13.09 -9.23 -7.20
N THR A 78 14.25 -8.60 -7.04
CA THR A 78 14.77 -8.20 -5.73
C THR A 78 13.87 -7.15 -5.07
N LEU A 79 13.48 -6.11 -5.80
CA LEU A 79 12.56 -5.10 -5.28
C LEU A 79 11.19 -5.68 -4.91
N ARG A 80 10.68 -6.62 -5.72
CA ARG A 80 9.42 -7.31 -5.43
C ARG A 80 9.52 -8.17 -4.18
N ALA A 81 10.62 -8.88 -3.98
CA ALA A 81 10.82 -9.69 -2.80
C ALA A 81 10.83 -8.82 -1.53
N ASP A 82 11.56 -7.70 -1.52
CA ASP A 82 11.57 -6.77 -0.39
C ASP A 82 10.19 -6.16 -0.13
N TRP A 83 9.47 -5.80 -1.20
CA TRP A 83 8.12 -5.26 -1.12
C TRP A 83 7.14 -6.25 -0.49
N LEU A 84 7.16 -7.51 -0.93
CA LEU A 84 6.29 -8.57 -0.40
C LEU A 84 6.63 -8.91 1.06
N ASN A 85 7.91 -8.85 1.44
CA ASN A 85 8.36 -9.09 2.80
C ASN A 85 8.18 -7.90 3.74
N GLY A 86 7.70 -6.75 3.24
CA GLY A 86 7.44 -5.57 4.06
C GLY A 86 8.70 -4.93 4.63
N VAL A 87 9.81 -4.94 3.88
CA VAL A 87 11.05 -4.23 4.25
C VAL A 87 10.77 -2.74 4.47
N ALA A 88 11.52 -2.07 5.34
CA ALA A 88 11.33 -0.65 5.59
C ALA A 88 11.43 0.17 4.30
N LYS A 89 10.51 1.12 4.09
CA LYS A 89 10.39 1.86 2.83
C LYS A 89 11.69 2.56 2.43
N ASP A 90 12.38 3.16 3.39
CA ASP A 90 13.64 3.88 3.13
C ASP A 90 14.76 2.93 2.68
N ASP A 91 14.82 1.72 3.24
CA ASP A 91 15.77 0.69 2.82
C ASP A 91 15.47 0.19 1.40
N GLN A 92 14.19 0.04 1.05
CA GLN A 92 13.77 -0.35 -0.29
C GLN A 92 14.16 0.70 -1.34
N LYS A 93 13.92 1.99 -1.03
CA LYS A 93 14.29 3.11 -1.90
C LYS A 93 15.81 3.18 -2.09
N ALA A 94 16.58 3.06 -1.00
CA ALA A 94 18.04 3.04 -1.06
C ALA A 94 18.55 1.87 -1.90
N LYS A 95 18.00 0.67 -1.72
CA LYS A 95 18.37 -0.51 -2.50
C LYS A 95 18.02 -0.36 -3.98
N ALA A 96 16.85 0.17 -4.32
CA ALA A 96 16.47 0.46 -5.70
C ALA A 96 17.47 1.42 -6.37
N LYS A 97 17.83 2.51 -5.68
CA LYS A 97 18.84 3.46 -6.17
C LYS A 97 20.18 2.77 -6.38
N SER A 98 20.68 2.02 -5.41
CA SER A 98 21.96 1.32 -5.52
C SER A 98 21.98 0.27 -6.64
N LEU A 99 20.92 -0.51 -6.81
CA LEU A 99 20.86 -1.53 -7.88
C LEU A 99 20.90 -0.90 -9.28
N ILE A 100 20.19 0.21 -9.48
CA ILE A 100 20.20 0.96 -10.74
C ILE A 100 21.56 1.63 -10.96
N GLN A 101 22.16 2.22 -9.92
CA GLN A 101 23.49 2.82 -9.99
C GLN A 101 24.62 1.81 -10.22
N LEU A 102 24.53 0.59 -9.66
CA LEU A 102 25.49 -0.49 -9.91
C LEU A 102 25.40 -1.01 -11.34
N SER A 103 24.23 -0.89 -11.96
CA SER A 103 23.98 -1.29 -13.34
C SER A 103 24.32 -0.18 -14.34
N LEU A 104 24.58 1.04 -13.87
CA LEU A 104 24.99 2.17 -14.69
C LEU A 104 26.36 1.87 -15.33
N SER A 105 26.33 1.58 -16.63
CA SER A 105 27.50 1.26 -17.43
C SER A 105 27.73 2.31 -18.52
N GLN A 106 28.92 2.32 -19.10
CA GLN A 106 29.26 3.20 -20.22
C GLN A 106 28.36 2.98 -21.46
N ILE A 107 27.80 1.77 -21.58
CA ILE A 107 26.94 1.34 -22.69
C ILE A 107 25.55 1.96 -22.56
N ASP A 108 25.02 2.04 -21.33
CA ASP A 108 23.65 2.49 -21.09
C ASP A 108 23.57 3.96 -20.65
N ALA A 109 24.70 4.60 -20.36
CA ALA A 109 24.76 5.96 -19.81
C ALA A 109 24.00 6.98 -20.69
N THR A 110 24.13 6.91 -22.02
CA THR A 110 23.40 7.79 -22.94
C THR A 110 21.89 7.56 -22.88
N ALA A 111 21.45 6.30 -22.82
CA ALA A 111 20.03 5.97 -22.73
C ALA A 111 19.42 6.43 -21.40
N LEU A 112 20.15 6.25 -20.30
CA LEU A 112 19.75 6.72 -18.97
C LEU A 112 19.77 8.24 -18.84
N ALA A 113 20.71 8.92 -19.50
CA ALA A 113 20.75 10.36 -19.56
C ALA A 113 19.48 10.93 -20.20
N ASN A 114 19.03 10.32 -21.31
CA ASN A 114 17.80 10.71 -21.98
C ASN A 114 16.57 10.50 -21.10
N VAL A 115 16.51 9.39 -20.36
CA VAL A 115 15.41 9.13 -19.40
C VAL A 115 15.41 10.16 -18.27
N ALA A 116 16.57 10.55 -17.76
CA ALA A 116 16.70 11.54 -16.71
C ALA A 116 16.70 13.00 -17.20
N ALA A 117 16.60 13.23 -18.52
CA ALA A 117 16.72 14.54 -19.16
C ALA A 117 18.00 15.31 -18.77
N VAL A 118 19.13 14.61 -18.66
CA VAL A 118 20.47 15.20 -18.42
C VAL A 118 21.36 15.10 -19.66
N ASP A 119 22.46 15.85 -19.69
CA ASP A 119 23.42 15.82 -20.81
C ASP A 119 24.00 14.39 -21.01
N PRO A 120 23.73 13.74 -22.15
CA PRO A 120 24.21 12.38 -22.41
C PRO A 120 25.73 12.27 -22.53
N ALA A 121 26.39 13.29 -23.08
CA ALA A 121 27.84 13.27 -23.25
C ALA A 121 28.54 13.43 -21.89
N ALA A 122 28.06 14.38 -21.08
CA ALA A 122 28.59 14.60 -19.74
C ALA A 122 28.37 13.39 -18.82
N LEU A 123 27.18 12.75 -18.85
CA LEU A 123 26.92 11.56 -18.04
C LEU A 123 27.77 10.37 -18.50
N GLN A 124 27.90 10.14 -19.81
CA GLN A 124 28.74 9.06 -20.33
C GLN A 124 30.22 9.24 -19.94
N SER A 125 30.75 10.46 -20.06
CA SER A 125 32.12 10.79 -19.64
C SER A 125 32.30 10.61 -18.12
N ALA A 126 31.33 11.03 -17.31
CA ALA A 126 31.34 10.84 -15.86
C ALA A 126 31.42 9.34 -15.48
N VAL A 127 30.60 8.50 -16.13
CA VAL A 127 30.58 7.05 -15.89
C VAL A 127 31.90 6.40 -16.31
N GLN A 128 32.46 6.81 -17.45
CA GLN A 128 33.77 6.34 -17.91
C GLN A 128 34.87 6.66 -16.91
N LYS A 129 34.96 7.92 -16.47
CA LYS A 129 35.99 8.37 -15.53
C LYS A 129 35.85 7.70 -14.17
N LYS A 130 34.62 7.50 -13.69
CA LYS A 130 34.32 6.73 -12.48
C LYS A 130 34.84 5.29 -12.59
N ALA A 131 34.66 4.63 -13.73
CA ALA A 131 35.17 3.27 -13.97
C ALA A 131 36.71 3.21 -14.02
N SER A 132 37.36 4.25 -14.54
CA SER A 132 38.83 4.37 -14.60
C SER A 132 39.48 5.02 -13.36
N SER A 133 38.71 5.29 -12.30
CA SER A 133 39.17 6.02 -11.10
C SER A 133 39.80 7.39 -11.39
N GLN A 134 39.32 8.09 -12.42
CA GLN A 134 39.76 9.44 -12.78
C GLN A 134 38.83 10.51 -12.18
N ALA A 135 39.39 11.69 -11.90
CA ALA A 135 38.62 12.82 -11.40
C ALA A 135 37.64 13.33 -12.46
N ALA A 136 36.37 13.46 -12.07
CA ALA A 136 35.34 14.05 -12.91
C ALA A 136 35.51 15.58 -12.97
N ALA A 137 35.31 16.15 -14.15
CA ALA A 137 35.19 17.59 -14.35
C ALA A 137 33.90 18.12 -13.70
N PRO A 138 33.79 19.44 -13.42
CA PRO A 138 32.61 20.02 -12.80
C PRO A 138 31.30 19.72 -13.54
N GLU A 139 31.33 19.76 -14.88
CA GLU A 139 30.17 19.48 -15.74
C GLU A 139 29.70 18.01 -15.64
N GLU A 140 30.66 17.08 -15.55
CA GLU A 140 30.42 15.65 -15.40
C GLU A 140 29.85 15.30 -14.02
N ALA A 141 30.40 15.93 -12.97
CA ALA A 141 29.89 15.80 -11.61
C ALA A 141 28.47 16.37 -11.48
N SER A 142 28.19 17.49 -12.16
CA SER A 142 26.85 18.09 -12.23
C SER A 142 25.86 17.16 -12.93
N ALA A 143 26.21 16.61 -14.09
CA ALA A 143 25.35 15.68 -14.83
C ALA A 143 25.04 14.41 -14.03
N LEU A 144 26.05 13.84 -13.34
CA LEU A 144 25.85 12.69 -12.46
C LEU A 144 24.94 13.06 -11.27
N GLY A 145 25.15 14.21 -10.65
CA GLY A 145 24.31 14.70 -9.55
C GLY A 145 22.85 14.92 -9.97
N GLN A 146 22.61 15.51 -11.14
CA GLN A 146 21.27 15.68 -11.71
C GLN A 146 20.59 14.34 -11.99
N PHE A 147 21.32 13.38 -12.60
CA PHE A 147 20.82 12.03 -12.82
C PHE A 147 20.39 11.37 -11.51
N GLU A 148 21.24 11.42 -10.48
CA GLU A 148 20.92 10.82 -9.19
C GLU A 148 19.75 11.50 -8.48
N ALA A 149 19.60 12.82 -8.64
CA ALA A 149 18.47 13.57 -8.09
C ALA A 149 17.16 13.17 -8.78
N VAL A 150 17.15 13.06 -10.11
CA VAL A 150 15.97 12.64 -10.88
C VAL A 150 15.61 11.19 -10.56
N LEU A 151 16.59 10.29 -10.53
CA LEU A 151 16.38 8.90 -10.15
C LEU A 151 15.80 8.78 -8.73
N GLY A 152 16.36 9.54 -7.78
CA GLY A 152 15.86 9.60 -6.41
C GLY A 152 14.40 10.06 -6.34
N ALA A 153 14.06 11.16 -7.02
CA ALA A 153 12.70 11.68 -7.05
C ALA A 153 11.69 10.71 -7.67
N VAL A 154 12.09 9.98 -8.73
CA VAL A 154 11.24 8.94 -9.35
C VAL A 154 11.03 7.77 -8.41
N ILE A 155 12.10 7.28 -7.76
CA ILE A 155 12.00 6.21 -6.76
C ILE A 155 11.10 6.64 -5.60
N ASP A 156 11.28 7.84 -5.06
CA ASP A 156 10.43 8.36 -3.99
C ASP A 156 8.96 8.34 -4.38
N THR A 157 8.64 8.95 -5.52
CA THR A 157 7.27 9.01 -6.05
C THR A 157 6.70 7.62 -6.28
N ALA A 158 7.49 6.70 -6.84
CA ALA A 158 7.09 5.33 -7.11
C ALA A 158 6.69 4.59 -5.84
N TYR A 159 7.49 4.71 -4.77
CA TYR A 159 7.23 4.03 -3.51
C TYR A 159 6.10 4.69 -2.69
N GLU A 160 5.97 6.02 -2.70
CA GLU A 160 4.83 6.69 -2.06
C GLU A 160 3.51 6.31 -2.75
N ARG A 161 3.50 6.32 -4.09
CA ARG A 161 2.30 5.95 -4.84
C ARG A 161 2.01 4.45 -4.72
N GLY A 162 3.02 3.61 -4.75
CA GLY A 162 2.90 2.16 -4.54
C GLY A 162 2.28 1.83 -3.17
N ASP A 163 2.69 2.51 -2.10
CA ASP A 163 2.09 2.34 -0.77
C ASP A 163 0.63 2.79 -0.73
N GLN A 164 0.33 3.95 -1.33
CA GLN A 164 -1.03 4.45 -1.41
C GLN A 164 -1.96 3.45 -2.13
N GLU A 165 -1.53 2.91 -3.26
CA GLU A 165 -2.31 1.96 -4.06
C GLU A 165 -2.47 0.61 -3.35
N TYR A 166 -1.42 0.11 -2.69
CA TYR A 166 -1.51 -1.06 -1.82
C TYR A 166 -2.55 -0.87 -0.71
N ARG A 167 -2.53 0.28 -0.03
CA ARG A 167 -3.47 0.58 1.06
C ARG A 167 -4.89 0.74 0.55
N ASN A 168 -5.08 1.38 -0.61
CA ASN A 168 -6.39 1.54 -1.23
C ASN A 168 -6.96 0.19 -1.67
N ALA A 169 -6.16 -0.64 -2.36
CA ALA A 169 -6.56 -1.97 -2.79
C ALA A 169 -6.89 -2.87 -1.58
N SER A 170 -6.05 -2.84 -0.54
CA SER A 170 -6.30 -3.61 0.69
C SER A 170 -7.61 -3.23 1.36
N LYS A 171 -7.89 -1.92 1.50
CA LYS A 171 -9.15 -1.42 2.06
C LYS A 171 -10.35 -1.81 1.20
N PHE A 172 -10.24 -1.69 -0.12
CA PHE A 172 -11.32 -2.05 -1.04
C PHE A 172 -11.64 -3.55 -0.96
N LEU A 173 -10.63 -4.40 -1.04
CA LEU A 173 -10.80 -5.85 -0.91
C LEU A 173 -11.33 -6.23 0.48
N ALA A 174 -10.92 -5.52 1.52
CA ALA A 174 -11.39 -5.77 2.88
C ALA A 174 -12.86 -5.36 3.04
N MET A 175 -13.31 -4.30 2.36
CA MET A 175 -14.71 -3.93 2.31
C MET A 175 -15.56 -5.03 1.65
N LEU A 176 -15.13 -5.56 0.50
CA LEU A 176 -15.82 -6.67 -0.15
C LEU A 176 -15.85 -7.92 0.73
N THR A 177 -14.73 -8.23 1.37
CA THR A 177 -14.59 -9.37 2.29
C THR A 177 -15.51 -9.20 3.51
N SER A 178 -15.58 -8.00 4.06
CA SER A 178 -16.44 -7.65 5.18
C SER A 178 -17.93 -7.79 4.84
N VAL A 179 -18.35 -7.38 3.65
CA VAL A 179 -19.72 -7.59 3.16
C VAL A 179 -20.04 -9.09 3.05
N ALA A 180 -19.12 -9.88 2.49
CA ALA A 180 -19.32 -11.33 2.37
C ALA A 180 -19.41 -12.01 3.75
N LEU A 181 -18.52 -11.65 4.68
CA LEU A 181 -18.54 -12.15 6.05
C LEU A 181 -19.79 -11.72 6.82
N GLY A 182 -20.23 -10.47 6.64
CA GLY A 182 -21.47 -9.96 7.23
C GLY A 182 -22.70 -10.72 6.74
N ALA A 183 -22.81 -10.94 5.42
CA ALA A 183 -23.90 -11.71 4.82
C ALA A 183 -23.88 -13.18 5.27
N ALA A 184 -22.71 -13.82 5.33
CA ALA A 184 -22.56 -15.19 5.81
C ALA A 184 -22.93 -15.31 7.30
N GLY A 185 -22.40 -14.43 8.15
CA GLY A 185 -22.71 -14.41 9.58
C GLY A 185 -24.20 -14.16 9.83
N GLY A 186 -24.80 -13.20 9.11
CA GLY A 186 -26.24 -12.93 9.17
C GLY A 186 -27.07 -14.15 8.76
N SER A 187 -26.67 -14.86 7.72
CA SER A 187 -27.38 -16.05 7.24
C SER A 187 -27.33 -17.21 8.24
N ILE A 188 -26.27 -17.30 9.05
CA ILE A 188 -26.15 -18.30 10.13
C ILE A 188 -27.06 -17.94 11.31
N VAL A 189 -27.11 -16.65 11.69
CA VAL A 189 -27.83 -16.19 12.88
C VAL A 189 -29.34 -16.07 12.65
N PHE A 190 -29.74 -15.54 11.50
CA PHE A 190 -31.13 -15.16 11.22
C PHE A 190 -31.84 -16.11 10.26
N TYR A 191 -31.46 -17.39 10.21
CA TYR A 191 -32.05 -18.33 9.26
C TYR A 191 -33.54 -18.61 9.57
N PRO A 192 -34.47 -18.48 8.59
CA PRO A 192 -34.27 -18.03 7.22
C PRO A 192 -34.14 -16.50 7.11
N ILE A 193 -33.13 -16.03 6.37
CA ILE A 193 -32.80 -14.59 6.32
C ILE A 193 -33.88 -13.80 5.58
N GLY A 194 -34.49 -12.84 6.26
CA GLY A 194 -35.41 -11.89 5.64
C GLY A 194 -34.66 -10.86 4.78
N HIS A 195 -35.33 -10.29 3.77
CA HIS A 195 -34.75 -9.24 2.92
C HIS A 195 -34.21 -8.03 3.73
N GLY A 196 -34.87 -7.69 4.84
CA GLY A 196 -34.45 -6.60 5.72
C GLY A 196 -33.17 -6.89 6.51
N ASP A 197 -32.93 -8.16 6.85
CA ASP A 197 -31.78 -8.59 7.63
C ASP A 197 -30.55 -8.75 6.73
N LEU A 198 -30.76 -9.24 5.50
CA LEU A 198 -29.72 -9.27 4.48
C LEU A 198 -29.20 -7.87 4.14
N LEU A 199 -30.10 -6.89 3.94
CA LEU A 199 -29.70 -5.50 3.69
C LEU A 199 -28.89 -4.92 4.86
N PHE A 200 -29.31 -5.20 6.10
CA PHE A 200 -28.58 -4.76 7.29
C PHE A 200 -27.17 -5.37 7.35
N CYS A 201 -27.03 -6.67 7.12
CA CYS A 201 -25.73 -7.34 7.09
C CYS A 201 -24.78 -6.81 6.01
N VAL A 202 -25.32 -6.48 4.83
CA VAL A 202 -24.54 -5.84 3.76
C VAL A 202 -24.10 -4.44 4.15
N LEU A 203 -25.00 -3.62 4.70
CA LEU A 203 -24.66 -2.27 5.15
C LEU A 203 -23.63 -2.30 6.30
N ALA A 204 -23.81 -3.18 7.28
CA ALA A 204 -22.87 -3.40 8.37
C ALA A 204 -21.47 -3.79 7.83
N GLY A 205 -21.43 -4.67 6.82
CA GLY A 205 -20.19 -5.05 6.13
C GLY A 205 -19.53 -3.88 5.37
N LEU A 206 -20.31 -3.05 4.68
CA LEU A 206 -19.80 -1.89 3.93
C LEU A 206 -19.14 -0.86 4.85
N ILE A 207 -19.73 -0.60 6.02
CA ILE A 207 -19.20 0.38 6.98
C ILE A 207 -18.11 -0.20 7.89
N ALA A 208 -17.97 -1.53 7.95
CA ALA A 208 -17.05 -2.20 8.88
C ALA A 208 -15.59 -1.81 8.65
N THR A 209 -15.11 -1.88 7.40
CA THR A 209 -13.72 -1.55 7.07
C THR A 209 -13.32 -0.11 7.38
N PRO A 210 -14.11 0.94 7.03
CA PRO A 210 -13.76 2.31 7.40
C PRO A 210 -13.91 2.61 8.90
N VAL A 211 -14.82 1.91 9.60
CA VAL A 211 -15.03 2.09 11.05
C VAL A 211 -13.97 1.37 11.89
N ALA A 212 -13.41 0.26 11.41
CA ALA A 212 -12.47 -0.56 12.17
C ALA A 212 -11.31 0.20 12.87
N PRO A 213 -10.62 1.16 12.22
CA PRO A 213 -9.53 1.89 12.88
C PRO A 213 -9.96 2.74 14.07
N VAL A 214 -11.22 3.21 14.09
CA VAL A 214 -11.76 4.12 15.11
C VAL A 214 -12.77 3.45 16.04
N ALA A 215 -13.11 2.19 15.78
CA ALA A 215 -14.19 1.50 16.48
C ALA A 215 -13.95 1.40 18.00
N LYS A 216 -12.71 1.09 18.40
CA LYS A 216 -12.34 0.99 19.82
C LYS A 216 -12.44 2.33 20.54
N ASP A 217 -11.96 3.40 19.90
CA ASP A 217 -11.98 4.73 20.49
C ASP A 217 -13.42 5.26 20.58
N LEU A 218 -14.21 5.05 19.52
CA LEU A 218 -15.63 5.40 19.52
C LEU A 218 -16.43 4.63 20.58
N ALA A 219 -16.20 3.32 20.70
CA ALA A 219 -16.85 2.48 21.70
C ALA A 219 -16.49 2.90 23.13
N SER A 220 -15.21 3.16 23.40
CA SER A 220 -14.75 3.58 24.73
C SER A 220 -15.26 4.97 25.11
N ALA A 221 -15.23 5.95 24.21
CA ALA A 221 -15.79 7.28 24.45
C ALA A 221 -17.30 7.22 24.75
N LEU A 222 -18.04 6.41 23.99
CA LEU A 222 -19.48 6.21 24.22
C LEU A 222 -19.74 5.54 25.57
N GLN A 223 -18.95 4.55 25.95
CA GLN A 223 -19.06 3.87 27.24
C GLN A 223 -18.80 4.82 28.42
N THR A 224 -17.80 5.69 28.32
CA THR A 224 -17.52 6.74 29.32
C THR A 224 -18.69 7.73 29.43
N ALA A 225 -19.24 8.19 28.30
CA ALA A 225 -20.39 9.09 28.30
C ALA A 225 -21.63 8.45 28.97
N VAL A 226 -21.88 7.16 28.70
CA VAL A 226 -22.96 6.39 29.34
C VAL A 226 -22.76 6.27 30.85
N ALA A 227 -21.53 5.99 31.30
CA ALA A 227 -21.22 5.93 32.72
C ALA A 227 -21.47 7.28 33.42
N ALA A 228 -21.05 8.38 32.80
CA ALA A 228 -21.28 9.74 33.31
C ALA A 228 -22.77 10.08 33.39
N ALA A 229 -23.53 9.82 32.32
CA ALA A 229 -24.98 10.06 32.30
C ALA A 229 -25.74 9.20 33.33
N SER A 230 -25.31 7.95 33.53
CA SER A 230 -25.90 7.06 34.53
C SER A 230 -25.62 7.51 35.96
N ALA A 231 -24.46 8.13 36.21
CA ALA A 231 -24.13 8.71 37.50
C ALA A 231 -24.98 9.94 37.83
N LEU A 232 -25.39 10.72 36.83
CA LEU A 232 -26.26 11.90 36.98
C LEU A 232 -27.75 11.55 37.15
N LYS A 233 -28.15 10.31 36.84
CA LYS A 233 -29.53 9.83 37.00
C LYS A 233 -29.84 9.32 38.42
N LYS A 234 -28.82 9.22 39.28
CA LYS A 234 -28.96 8.96 40.72
C LYS A 234 -29.18 10.26 41.47
#